data_AF-A0AAW2R472-F1
#
_entry.id   AF-A0AAW2R472-F1
#
_cell.length_a   1.000
_cell.length_b   1.000
_cell.length_c   1.000
_cell.angle_alpha   90.00
_cell.angle_beta   90.00
_cell.angle_gamma   90.00
#
_symmetry.space_group_name_H-M   'P 1'
#
loop_
_entity.id
_entity.type
_entity.pdbx_description
1 polymer ?
#
loop_
_entity_poly.entity_id
_entity_poly.type
_entity_poly.pdbx_seq_one_letter_code
_entity_poly.pdbx_strand_id
1 'polypeptide(L)'
;MEKILYEARVDVVFAGHVHAYERFTRVYDNKADECGPVHVTIGDGGNREGLAMLFENPSPSTSVYREPSFGHGRLRIVNSTHAHWSWHRNNETDAHMSDEVWLESLSSSTPCTNQVNISSNSSNDEL
;
A
#
# COMPACT_ATOMS: atom_id res chain seq x y z
N MET A 1 -14.96 4.10 -1.30
CA MET A 1 -14.63 2.66 -1.18
C MET A 1 -13.75 2.35 0.02
N GLU A 2 -12.88 3.27 0.45
CA GLU A 2 -11.91 3.08 1.54
C GLU A 2 -12.48 2.39 2.79
N LYS A 3 -13.56 2.90 3.39
CA LYS A 3 -14.22 2.29 4.56
C LYS A 3 -14.54 0.79 4.39
N ILE A 4 -15.07 0.39 3.24
CA ILE A 4 -15.44 -1.01 2.97
C ILE A 4 -14.18 -1.88 2.87
N LEU A 5 -13.10 -1.38 2.26
CA LEU A 5 -11.83 -2.12 2.15
C LEU A 5 -11.13 -2.24 3.52
N TYR A 6 -11.24 -1.21 4.35
CA TYR A 6 -10.76 -1.20 5.72
C TYR A 6 -11.51 -2.23 6.58
N GLU A 7 -12.85 -2.20 6.57
CA GLU A 7 -13.69 -3.16 7.31
C GLU A 7 -13.50 -4.60 6.83
N ALA A 8 -13.23 -4.80 5.53
CA ALA A 8 -12.89 -6.08 4.95
C ALA A 8 -11.45 -6.55 5.27
N ARG A 9 -10.65 -5.72 5.95
CA ARG A 9 -9.24 -5.99 6.31
C ARG A 9 -8.37 -6.31 5.10
N VAL A 10 -8.48 -5.48 4.05
CA VAL A 10 -7.58 -5.58 2.90
C VAL A 10 -6.14 -5.34 3.36
N ASP A 11 -5.25 -6.27 3.04
CA ASP A 11 -3.85 -6.22 3.46
C ASP A 11 -3.04 -5.18 2.67
N VAL A 12 -3.26 -5.13 1.36
CA VAL A 12 -2.51 -4.28 0.43
C VAL A 12 -3.37 -3.91 -0.78
N VAL A 13 -3.19 -2.68 -1.27
CA VAL A 13 -3.83 -2.16 -2.49
C VAL A 13 -2.73 -1.76 -3.47
N PHE A 14 -2.79 -2.33 -4.68
CA PHE A 14 -1.90 -1.97 -5.80
C PHE A 14 -2.67 -1.12 -6.81
N ALA A 15 -2.09 0.02 -7.19
CA ALA A 15 -2.67 0.93 -8.18
C ALA A 15 -1.60 1.43 -9.16
N GLY A 16 -2.01 1.72 -10.40
CA GLY A 16 -1.15 2.36 -11.41
C GLY A 16 -1.42 3.86 -11.54
N HIS A 17 -1.61 4.32 -12.78
CA HIS A 17 -1.93 5.71 -13.15
C HIS A 17 -0.77 6.70 -13.01
N VAL A 18 -0.22 6.90 -11.81
CA VAL A 18 0.95 7.77 -11.64
C VAL A 18 2.19 7.04 -12.12
N HIS A 19 2.94 7.64 -13.05
CA HIS A 19 4.14 7.03 -13.66
C HIS A 19 5.38 7.13 -12.76
N ALA A 20 5.27 6.61 -11.55
CA ALA A 20 6.34 6.49 -10.57
C ALA A 20 5.99 5.35 -9.59
N TYR A 21 6.98 4.94 -8.80
CA TYR A 21 6.80 4.02 -7.70
C TYR A 21 6.63 4.78 -6.38
N GLU A 22 5.63 4.41 -5.57
CA GLU A 22 5.47 4.93 -4.21
C GLU A 22 4.80 3.90 -3.32
N ARG A 23 5.37 3.67 -2.13
CA ARG A 23 4.82 2.79 -1.10
C ARG A 23 4.55 3.58 0.17
N PHE A 24 3.31 3.47 0.62
CA PHE A 24 2.87 4.04 1.89
C PHE A 24 3.03 3.01 3.01
N THR A 25 3.00 3.48 4.25
CA THR A 25 2.73 2.64 5.41
C THR A 25 1.27 2.16 5.39
N ARG A 26 0.83 1.43 6.41
CA ARG A 26 -0.60 1.13 6.59
C ARG A 26 -1.36 2.42 6.90
N VAL A 27 -2.39 2.72 6.11
CA VAL A 27 -3.10 4.02 6.16
C VAL A 27 -4.60 3.82 6.15
N TYR A 28 -5.30 4.66 6.90
CA TYR A 28 -6.74 4.86 6.82
C TYR A 28 -7.08 6.31 7.13
N ASP A 29 -7.97 6.94 6.35
CA ASP A 29 -8.39 8.33 6.54
C ASP A 29 -7.19 9.30 6.61
N ASN A 30 -6.25 9.13 5.66
CA ASN A 30 -5.00 9.90 5.54
C ASN A 30 -4.06 9.84 6.76
N LYS A 31 -4.28 8.90 7.68
CA LYS A 31 -3.46 8.72 8.89
C LYS A 31 -2.81 7.34 8.89
N ALA A 32 -1.63 7.25 9.48
CA ALA A 32 -1.02 5.96 9.75
C ALA A 32 -1.91 5.17 10.72
N ASP A 33 -2.30 3.96 10.31
CA ASP A 33 -3.16 3.07 11.08
C ASP A 33 -2.69 1.63 10.83
N GLU A 34 -2.30 0.92 11.88
CA GLU A 34 -1.78 -0.45 11.80
C GLU A 34 -2.80 -1.46 11.25
N CYS A 35 -4.08 -1.13 11.24
CA CYS A 35 -5.16 -1.95 10.69
C CYS A 35 -5.60 -1.52 9.28
N GLY A 36 -5.01 -0.45 8.74
CA GLY A 36 -5.22 -0.03 7.36
C GLY A 36 -4.45 -0.89 6.34
N PRO A 37 -4.89 -0.90 5.06
CA PRO A 37 -4.10 -1.49 3.98
C PRO A 37 -2.78 -0.74 3.76
N VAL A 38 -1.77 -1.47 3.31
CA VAL A 38 -0.60 -0.85 2.66
C VAL A 38 -1.00 -0.40 1.27
N HIS A 39 -0.71 0.84 0.90
CA HIS A 39 -0.93 1.33 -0.47
C HIS A 39 0.37 1.34 -1.26
N VAL A 40 0.33 0.79 -2.47
CA VAL A 40 1.45 0.78 -3.40
C VAL A 40 1.01 1.32 -4.76
N THR A 41 1.62 2.42 -5.16
CA THR A 41 1.55 2.96 -6.51
C THR A 41 2.68 2.35 -7.35
N ILE A 42 2.31 1.66 -8.42
CA ILE A 42 3.20 0.95 -9.35
C ILE A 42 2.75 1.20 -10.80
N GLY A 43 2.64 2.48 -11.17
CA GLY A 43 2.26 2.90 -12.52
C GLY A 43 3.46 3.13 -13.46
N ASP A 44 4.64 2.73 -13.03
CA ASP A 44 5.96 2.96 -13.62
C ASP A 44 6.36 1.91 -14.68
N GLY A 45 5.40 1.38 -15.44
CA GLY A 45 5.62 0.30 -16.40
C GLY A 45 6.36 0.68 -17.70
N GLY A 46 6.67 1.97 -17.92
CA GLY A 46 7.47 2.40 -19.09
C GLY A 46 6.68 2.85 -20.33
N ASN A 47 5.48 3.40 -20.17
CA ASN A 47 4.74 3.94 -21.32
C ASN A 47 5.38 5.24 -21.86
N ARG A 48 4.97 5.64 -23.07
CA ARG A 48 5.56 6.77 -23.82
C ARG A 48 5.41 8.15 -23.17
N GLU A 49 4.49 8.32 -22.21
CA GLU A 49 4.24 9.61 -21.56
C GLU A 49 5.38 10.00 -20.60
N GLY A 50 6.21 9.04 -20.18
CA GLY A 50 7.36 9.26 -19.32
C GLY A 50 7.02 9.26 -17.83
N LEU A 51 8.02 9.58 -17.00
CA LEU A 51 7.96 9.50 -15.54
C LEU A 51 7.32 10.75 -14.90
N ALA A 52 6.60 10.53 -13.80
CA ALA A 52 6.15 11.60 -12.92
C ALA A 52 7.28 12.01 -11.96
N MET A 53 8.01 13.07 -12.29
CA MET A 53 9.24 13.47 -11.56
C MET A 53 8.98 14.26 -10.27
N LEU A 54 7.78 14.79 -10.09
CA LEU A 54 7.45 15.69 -8.98
C LEU A 54 6.64 14.95 -7.91
N PHE A 55 7.10 15.03 -6.68
CA PHE A 55 6.40 14.53 -5.49
C PHE A 55 6.06 15.69 -4.56
N GLU A 56 5.07 15.47 -3.69
CA GLU A 56 4.71 16.42 -2.64
C GLU A 56 5.90 16.69 -1.71
N ASN A 57 6.09 17.96 -1.34
CA ASN A 57 7.14 18.42 -0.45
C ASN A 57 6.57 19.39 0.60
N PRO A 58 6.77 19.12 1.92
CA PRO A 58 7.50 17.98 2.48
C PRO A 58 6.82 16.63 2.22
N SER A 59 7.58 15.53 2.27
CA SER A 59 7.00 14.19 2.14
C SER A 59 5.96 13.96 3.23
N PRO A 60 4.74 13.49 2.90
CA PRO A 60 3.81 13.00 3.91
C PRO A 60 4.49 11.91 4.75
N SER A 61 4.24 11.91 6.06
CA SER A 61 4.83 10.91 6.98
C SER A 61 4.35 9.48 6.68
N THR A 62 3.24 9.34 5.98
CA THR A 62 2.67 8.07 5.54
C THR A 62 3.38 7.49 4.31
N SER A 63 4.05 8.31 3.50
CA SER A 63 4.83 7.87 2.34
C SER A 63 6.21 7.39 2.81
N VAL A 64 6.48 6.09 2.70
CA VAL A 64 7.70 5.47 3.23
C VAL A 64 8.81 5.39 2.18
N TYR A 65 8.45 5.12 0.92
CA TYR A 65 9.38 5.05 -0.18
C TYR A 65 8.74 5.63 -1.43
N ARG A 66 9.48 6.42 -2.21
CA ARG A 66 9.00 7.01 -3.46
C ARG A 66 10.15 7.23 -4.42
N GLU A 67 9.95 6.86 -5.68
CA GLU A 67 10.97 7.00 -6.71
C GLU A 67 10.38 7.14 -8.13
N PRO A 68 10.81 8.13 -8.92
CA PRO A 68 10.46 8.23 -10.33
C PRO A 68 11.45 7.41 -11.17
N SER A 69 11.26 6.09 -11.20
CA SER A 69 12.02 5.16 -12.05
C SER A 69 11.08 4.14 -12.63
N PHE A 70 11.38 3.61 -13.81
CA PHE A 70 10.62 2.48 -14.36
C PHE A 70 11.00 1.18 -13.67
N GLY A 71 10.01 0.31 -13.46
CA GLY A 71 10.22 -0.91 -12.73
C GLY A 71 9.03 -1.86 -12.79
N HIS A 72 9.10 -2.88 -11.94
CA HIS A 72 8.04 -3.85 -11.74
C HIS A 72 8.07 -4.41 -10.32
N GLY A 73 6.95 -4.99 -9.92
CA GLY A 73 6.74 -5.49 -8.57
C GLY A 73 6.59 -7.01 -8.55
N ARG A 74 6.98 -7.61 -7.42
CA ARG A 74 6.80 -9.03 -7.16
C ARG A 74 6.23 -9.22 -5.77
N LEU A 75 4.99 -9.71 -5.72
CA LEU A 75 4.34 -10.19 -4.51
C LEU A 75 4.55 -11.71 -4.38
N ARG A 76 5.20 -12.14 -3.30
CA ARG A 76 5.40 -13.54 -2.96
C ARG A 76 4.62 -13.88 -1.70
N ILE A 77 3.50 -14.59 -1.85
CA ILE A 77 2.74 -15.13 -0.72
C ILE A 77 3.50 -16.35 -0.20
N VAL A 78 3.91 -16.31 1.07
CA VAL A 78 4.70 -17.38 1.70
C VAL A 78 3.80 -18.37 2.43
N ASN A 79 2.84 -17.86 3.20
CA ASN A 79 1.84 -18.64 3.92
C ASN A 79 0.60 -17.77 4.18
N SER A 80 -0.32 -18.23 5.03
CA SER A 80 -1.56 -17.51 5.35
C SER A 80 -1.37 -16.21 6.14
N THR A 81 -0.19 -15.97 6.71
CA THR A 81 0.09 -14.79 7.54
C THR A 81 1.18 -13.88 6.96
N HIS A 82 2.00 -14.34 6.03
CA HIS A 82 3.13 -13.57 5.51
C HIS A 82 3.17 -13.55 3.98
N ALA A 83 3.37 -12.36 3.42
CA ALA A 83 3.78 -12.16 2.05
C ALA A 83 4.98 -11.21 2.00
N HIS A 84 5.81 -11.34 0.96
CA HIS A 84 6.92 -10.43 0.70
C HIS A 84 6.62 -9.62 -0.56
N TRP A 85 6.64 -8.31 -0.44
CA TRP A 85 6.59 -7.39 -1.56
C TRP A 85 8.00 -6.90 -1.88
N SER A 86 8.33 -6.86 -3.17
CA SER A 86 9.58 -6.27 -3.66
C SER A 86 9.31 -5.50 -4.95
N TRP A 87 9.99 -4.37 -5.13
CA TRP A 87 10.00 -3.60 -6.37
C TRP A 87 11.42 -3.55 -6.94
N HIS A 88 11.50 -3.68 -8.26
CA HIS A 88 12.73 -3.86 -9.02
C HIS A 88 12.78 -2.81 -10.12
N ARG A 89 13.80 -1.95 -10.13
CA ARG A 89 14.03 -0.99 -11.20
C ARG A 89 14.47 -1.72 -12.48
N ASN A 90 14.12 -1.16 -13.63
CA ASN A 90 14.50 -1.72 -14.94
C ASN A 90 15.97 -1.42 -15.31
N ASN A 91 16.59 -0.40 -14.72
CA ASN A 91 17.94 0.05 -15.09
C ASN A 91 19.06 -0.63 -14.27
N GLU A 92 18.80 -1.82 -13.73
CA GLU A 92 19.76 -2.58 -12.94
C GLU A 92 20.11 -3.89 -13.68
N THR A 93 21.40 -4.22 -13.74
CA THR A 93 21.90 -5.41 -14.48
C THR A 93 21.60 -6.72 -13.77
N ASP A 94 21.35 -6.66 -12.47
CA ASP A 94 21.03 -7.79 -11.60
C ASP A 94 19.62 -7.63 -11.01
N ALA A 95 19.04 -8.72 -10.51
CA ALA A 95 17.74 -8.73 -9.84
C ALA A 95 17.81 -8.10 -8.44
N HIS A 96 18.15 -6.81 -8.38
CA HIS A 96 18.27 -6.04 -7.16
C HIS A 96 16.91 -5.44 -6.77
N MET A 97 16.55 -5.64 -5.50
CA MET A 97 15.29 -5.15 -4.93
C MET A 97 15.52 -3.73 -4.43
N SER A 98 15.07 -2.75 -5.18
CA SER A 98 15.26 -1.33 -4.82
C SER A 98 14.39 -0.91 -3.63
N ASP A 99 13.26 -1.60 -3.42
CA ASP A 99 12.42 -1.50 -2.23
C ASP A 99 11.81 -2.87 -1.89
N GLU A 100 11.62 -3.15 -0.60
CA GLU A 100 10.97 -4.37 -0.14
C GLU A 100 10.24 -4.17 1.20
N VAL A 101 9.22 -5.00 1.44
CA VAL A 101 8.53 -5.06 2.73
C VAL A 101 7.91 -6.44 2.95
N TRP A 102 7.95 -6.91 4.20
CA TRP A 102 7.16 -8.05 4.65
C TRP A 102 5.78 -7.58 5.10
N LEU A 103 4.74 -8.18 4.51
CA LEU A 103 3.35 -7.91 4.81
C LEU A 103 2.82 -9.03 5.71
N GLU A 104 2.33 -8.64 6.89
CA GLU A 104 1.62 -9.53 7.80
C GLU A 104 0.11 -9.45 7.57
N SER A 105 -0.59 -10.59 7.48
CA SER A 105 -2.02 -10.56 7.20
C SER A 105 -2.82 -10.04 8.39
N LEU A 106 -3.62 -9.00 8.15
CA LEU A 106 -4.59 -8.42 9.06
C LEU A 106 -5.66 -9.44 9.49
N SER A 107 -5.92 -10.47 8.68
CA SER A 107 -6.82 -11.56 9.03
C SER A 107 -6.33 -12.38 10.23
N SER A 108 -5.02 -12.39 10.48
CA SER A 108 -4.39 -13.06 11.63
C SER A 108 -4.17 -12.15 12.84
N SER A 109 -4.47 -10.84 12.70
CA SER A 109 -4.26 -9.83 13.74
C SER A 109 -5.51 -9.68 14.62
N THR A 110 -5.40 -10.15 15.87
CA THR A 110 -6.48 -10.02 16.88
C THR A 110 -6.89 -8.56 17.15
N PRO A 111 -5.96 -7.59 17.27
CA PRO A 111 -6.32 -6.17 17.46
C PRO A 111 -7.20 -5.60 16.34
N CYS A 112 -6.91 -5.94 15.08
CA CYS A 112 -7.64 -5.44 13.92
C CYS A 112 -9.00 -6.14 13.70
N THR A 113 -9.26 -7.24 14.41
CA THR A 113 -10.55 -7.94 14.35
C THR A 113 -11.60 -7.25 15.22
N ASN A 114 -11.20 -6.63 16.33
CA ASN A 114 -12.12 -6.07 17.33
C ASN A 114 -12.54 -4.61 17.06
N GLN A 115 -11.86 -3.90 16.16
CA GLN A 115 -12.18 -2.49 15.87
C GLN A 115 -13.51 -2.30 15.12
N VAL A 116 -13.97 -3.30 14.38
CA VAL A 116 -15.26 -3.25 13.66
C VAL A 116 -16.46 -3.27 14.63
N ASN A 117 -16.30 -3.85 15.82
CA ASN A 117 -17.37 -3.96 16.81
C ASN A 117 -17.56 -2.69 17.67
N ILE A 118 -16.66 -1.71 17.58
CA ILE A 118 -16.72 -0.48 18.39
C ILE A 118 -17.37 0.67 17.59
N SER A 119 -17.31 0.65 16.25
CA SER A 119 -17.91 1.68 15.39
C SER A 119 -19.38 1.44 15.05
N SER A 120 -19.95 0.26 15.34
CA SER A 120 -21.36 -0.05 15.06
C SER A 120 -22.36 0.46 16.13
N ASN A 121 -21.91 1.25 17.10
CA ASN A 121 -22.77 1.87 18.12
C ASN A 121 -23.03 3.37 17.90
N SER A 122 -22.85 3.86 16.67
CA SER A 122 -23.36 5.16 16.27
C SER A 122 -24.85 5.04 15.93
N SER A 123 -25.68 5.14 16.96
CA SER A 123 -27.08 5.54 16.83
C SER A 123 -27.18 6.85 16.05
N ASN A 124 -27.69 6.79 14.81
CA ASN A 124 -28.60 7.76 14.16
C ASN A 124 -28.55 7.57 12.63
N ASP A 125 -29.14 6.48 12.13
CA ASP A 125 -29.74 6.46 10.80
C ASP A 125 -31.25 6.51 11.00
N GLU A 126 -31.80 7.72 11.13
CA GLU A 126 -33.23 8.00 11.00
C GLU A 126 -33.46 8.62 9.61
N LEU A 127 -34.29 7.92 8.83
CA LEU A 127 -35.14 8.32 7.69
C LEU A 127 -34.80 9.59 6.88
#